data_AF-A0A4Y7PSD8-F1
#
_entry.id   AF-A0A4Y7PSD8-F1
#
_cell.length_a   1.000
_cell.length_b   1.000
_cell.length_c   1.000
_cell.angle_alpha   90.00
_cell.angle_beta   90.00
_cell.angle_gamma   90.00
#
_symmetry.space_group_name_H-M   'P 1'
#
loop_
_entity.id
_entity.type
_entity.pdbx_description
1 polymer ?
#
loop_
_entity_poly.entity_id
_entity_poly.type
_entity_poly.pdbx_seq_one_letter_code
_entity_poly.pdbx_strand_id
1 'polypeptide(L)'
;MPVLLDISIIFECEMSKSTVQQVFSGIISMAKDCPMLERFAIGFTGIPTLQTNVLRALAFSLPSLREVNISGPGLCFHEHRNPDKPPSWRVLRVDDCNSKDYSKILKMVKFMKESGECWEAFQLHISGWQIPEELKRFLGNKLQY
;
A
#
# COMPACT_ATOMS: atom_id res chain seq x y z
N MET A 1 10.72 6.20 26.63
CA MET A 1 11.43 6.02 25.34
C MET A 1 10.56 6.62 24.25
N PRO A 2 11.13 7.34 23.27
CA PRO A 2 10.37 7.80 22.12
C PRO A 2 9.82 6.59 21.35
N VAL A 3 8.60 6.70 20.84
CA VAL A 3 7.92 5.66 20.07
C VAL A 3 7.59 6.24 18.70
N LEU A 4 8.06 5.58 17.64
CA LEU A 4 7.69 5.92 16.27
C LEU A 4 6.38 5.22 15.91
N LEU A 5 5.34 6.00 15.64
CA LEU A 5 4.00 5.51 15.33
C LEU A 5 3.61 5.72 13.86
N ASP A 6 4.27 6.66 13.18
CA ASP A 6 3.92 7.15 11.86
C ASP A 6 5.18 7.48 11.05
N ILE A 7 5.17 7.12 9.77
CA ILE A 7 6.16 7.50 8.77
C ILE A 7 5.41 8.04 7.56
N SER A 8 5.78 9.23 7.08
CA SER A 8 5.26 9.82 5.85
C SER A 8 6.39 10.30 4.96
N ILE A 9 6.38 9.90 3.68
CA ILE A 9 7.44 10.17 2.71
C ILE A 9 6.83 10.60 1.39
N ILE A 10 7.44 11.57 0.73
CA ILE A 10 7.08 11.98 -0.62
C ILE A 10 8.34 11.93 -1.48
N PHE A 11 8.27 11.20 -2.59
CA PHE A 11 9.33 11.12 -3.59
C PHE A 11 9.02 12.06 -4.75
N GLU A 12 9.97 12.94 -5.04
CA GLU A 12 9.89 13.87 -6.16
C GLU A 12 10.43 13.26 -7.46
N CYS A 13 9.80 13.62 -8.59
CA CYS A 13 10.00 13.02 -9.92
C CYS A 13 11.44 13.09 -10.47
N GLU A 14 12.31 13.91 -9.89
CA GLU A 14 13.69 14.08 -10.34
C GLU A 14 14.64 12.95 -9.88
N MET A 15 14.19 12.09 -8.97
CA MET A 15 15.01 10.99 -8.48
C MET A 15 15.09 9.85 -9.51
N SER A 16 16.31 9.34 -9.72
CA SER A 16 16.51 8.14 -10.53
C SER A 16 15.79 6.94 -9.90
N LYS A 17 15.34 5.99 -10.73
CA LYS A 17 14.61 4.78 -10.26
C LYS A 17 15.40 4.00 -9.21
N SER A 18 16.72 3.88 -9.39
CA SER A 18 17.59 3.19 -8.44
C SER A 18 17.69 3.94 -7.13
N THR A 19 17.76 5.27 -7.15
CA THR A 19 17.74 6.11 -5.94
C THR A 19 16.44 5.93 -5.16
N VAL A 20 15.29 6.03 -5.83
CA VAL A 20 13.98 5.84 -5.19
C VAL A 20 13.89 4.45 -4.56
N GLN A 21 14.32 3.41 -5.27
CA GLN A 21 14.34 2.04 -4.75
C GLN A 21 15.28 1.88 -3.54
N GLN A 22 16.48 2.47 -3.57
CA GLN A 22 17.43 2.41 -2.46
C GLN A 22 16.90 3.13 -1.21
N VAL A 23 16.36 4.33 -1.40
CA VAL A 23 15.78 5.11 -0.30
C VAL A 23 14.56 4.38 0.28
N PHE A 24 13.66 3.90 -0.57
CA PHE A 24 12.51 3.10 -0.13
C PHE A 24 12.95 1.86 0.66
N SER A 25 13.91 1.09 0.15
CA SER A 25 14.43 -0.08 0.86
C SER A 25 15.09 0.28 2.19
N GLY A 26 15.84 1.38 2.26
CA GLY A 26 16.45 1.87 3.50
C GLY A 26 15.41 2.26 4.55
N ILE A 27 14.36 2.97 4.14
CA ILE A 27 13.24 3.34 5.00
C ILE A 27 12.52 2.10 5.54
N ILE A 28 12.18 1.15 4.67
CA ILE A 28 11.53 -0.09 5.08
C ILE A 28 12.42 -0.86 6.07
N SER A 29 13.73 -0.86 5.86
CA SER A 29 14.67 -1.50 6.78
C SER A 29 14.61 -0.85 8.17
N MET A 30 14.58 0.48 8.27
CA MET A 30 14.49 1.17 9.56
C MET A 30 13.12 0.98 10.22
N ALA A 31 12.05 0.99 9.42
CA ALA A 31 10.68 0.84 9.90
C ALA A 31 10.44 -0.54 10.54
N LYS A 32 11.15 -1.59 10.10
CA LYS A 32 11.06 -2.95 10.68
C LYS A 32 11.42 -3.00 12.16
N ASP A 33 12.34 -2.13 12.59
CA ASP A 33 12.80 -2.07 13.98
C ASP A 33 11.83 -1.27 14.88
N CYS A 34 10.71 -0.78 14.31
CA CYS A 34 9.69 0.00 14.99
C CYS A 34 8.40 -0.84 15.17
N PRO A 35 8.30 -1.71 16.19
CA PRO A 35 7.16 -2.63 16.34
C PRO A 35 5.83 -1.93 16.65
N MET A 36 5.87 -0.66 17.08
CA MET A 36 4.71 0.17 17.36
C MET A 36 4.29 1.02 16.14
N LEU A 37 4.97 0.89 15.00
CA LEU A 37 4.60 1.60 13.79
C LEU A 37 3.24 1.11 13.30
N GLU A 38 2.24 1.98 13.33
CA GLU A 38 0.87 1.68 12.93
C GLU A 38 0.48 2.36 11.62
N ARG A 39 1.15 3.46 11.25
CA ARG A 39 0.82 4.25 10.05
C ARG A 39 2.01 4.39 9.11
N PHE A 40 1.75 4.25 7.81
CA PHE A 40 2.74 4.49 6.78
C PHE A 40 2.12 5.21 5.59
N ALA A 41 2.69 6.34 5.20
CA ALA A 41 2.28 7.12 4.04
C ALA A 41 3.44 7.27 3.05
N ILE A 42 3.17 7.03 1.78
CA ILE A 42 4.14 7.22 0.70
C ILE A 42 3.49 7.81 -0.54
N GLY A 43 4.04 8.93 -1.00
CA GLY A 43 3.58 9.63 -2.20
C GLY A 43 4.65 9.72 -3.27
N PHE A 44 4.23 9.76 -4.54
CA PHE A 44 5.10 10.03 -5.69
C PHE A 44 4.49 11.13 -6.55
N THR A 45 5.25 12.19 -6.82
CA THR A 45 4.77 13.32 -7.64
C THR A 45 5.04 13.16 -9.14
N GLY A 46 5.51 11.98 -9.55
CA GLY A 46 5.83 11.64 -10.95
C GLY A 46 5.58 10.17 -11.22
N ILE A 47 6.11 9.60 -12.31
CA ILE A 47 6.01 8.16 -12.61
C ILE A 47 7.20 7.41 -12.01
N PRO A 48 7.16 6.98 -10.74
CA PRO A 48 8.16 6.07 -10.21
C PRO A 48 8.03 4.75 -10.98
N THR A 49 9.13 4.25 -11.50
CA THR A 49 9.20 2.84 -11.89
C THR A 49 9.93 2.11 -10.80
N LEU A 50 9.27 1.97 -9.65
CA LEU A 50 9.73 1.05 -8.61
C LEU A 50 9.68 -0.36 -9.17
N GLN A 51 10.78 -1.10 -8.99
CA GLN A 51 10.82 -2.53 -9.35
C GLN A 51 10.01 -3.39 -8.37
N THR A 52 9.62 -2.80 -7.24
CA THR A 52 8.90 -3.48 -6.15
C THR A 52 7.45 -3.04 -6.12
N ASN A 53 6.54 -3.98 -5.82
CA ASN A 53 5.16 -3.65 -5.47
C ASN A 53 5.14 -3.08 -4.04
N VAL A 54 4.81 -1.79 -3.90
CA VAL A 54 4.86 -1.06 -2.62
C VAL A 54 3.93 -1.69 -1.59
N LEU A 55 2.67 -1.98 -1.98
CA LEU A 55 1.69 -2.62 -1.09
C LEU A 55 2.25 -3.92 -0.51
N ARG A 56 2.83 -4.76 -1.36
CA ARG A 56 3.41 -6.03 -0.92
C ARG A 56 4.60 -5.80 0.01
N ALA A 57 5.51 -4.88 -0.34
CA ALA A 57 6.69 -4.61 0.48
C ALA A 57 6.31 -4.18 1.89
N LEU A 58 5.29 -3.32 2.01
CA LEU A 58 4.73 -2.89 3.29
C LEU A 58 4.06 -4.06 4.03
N ALA A 59 3.19 -4.83 3.37
CA ALA A 59 2.50 -5.96 3.99
C ALA A 59 3.47 -7.02 4.54
N PHE A 60 4.55 -7.30 3.82
CA PHE A 60 5.56 -8.28 4.23
C PHE A 60 6.51 -7.74 5.31
N SER A 61 6.96 -6.49 5.15
CA SER A 61 8.01 -5.94 6.00
C SER A 61 7.48 -5.34 7.28
N LEU A 62 6.26 -4.81 7.27
CA LEU A 62 5.68 -4.02 8.36
C LEU A 62 4.28 -4.58 8.70
N PRO A 63 4.22 -5.80 9.26
CA PRO A 63 2.95 -6.48 9.54
C PRO A 63 2.10 -5.78 10.63
N SER A 64 2.71 -4.92 11.45
CA SER A 64 2.03 -4.15 12.50
C SER A 64 1.20 -2.98 11.98
N LEU A 65 1.37 -2.61 10.71
CA LEU A 65 0.66 -1.48 10.13
C LEU A 65 -0.86 -1.70 10.20
N ARG A 66 -1.56 -0.61 10.49
CA ARG A 66 -3.02 -0.53 10.53
C ARG A 66 -3.55 0.43 9.47
N GLU A 67 -2.78 1.45 9.13
CA GLU A 67 -3.13 2.44 8.12
C GLU A 67 -2.00 2.59 7.11
N VAL A 68 -2.35 2.44 5.83
CA VAL A 68 -1.43 2.60 4.71
C VAL A 68 -2.01 3.59 3.72
N ASN A 69 -1.26 4.65 3.44
CA ASN A 69 -1.64 5.70 2.52
C ASN A 69 -0.63 5.73 1.37
N ILE A 70 -1.09 5.53 0.14
CA ILE A 70 -0.22 5.52 -1.03
C ILE A 70 -0.78 6.45 -2.08
N SER A 71 0.03 7.38 -2.59
CA SER A 71 -0.38 8.30 -3.64
C SER A 71 0.61 8.35 -4.80
N GLY A 72 0.09 8.55 -6.01
CA GLY A 72 0.87 8.71 -7.22
C GLY A 72 0.78 7.51 -8.16
N PRO A 73 1.27 7.64 -9.41
CA PRO A 73 1.05 6.63 -10.42
C PRO A 73 2.02 5.45 -10.28
N GLY A 74 1.57 4.23 -10.59
CA GLY A 74 2.49 3.11 -10.82
C GLY A 74 2.97 2.37 -9.59
N LEU A 75 2.15 2.37 -8.55
CA LEU A 75 2.48 1.87 -7.22
C LEU A 75 2.62 0.33 -7.18
N CYS A 76 2.05 -0.37 -8.18
CA CYS A 76 1.95 -1.83 -8.20
C CYS A 76 2.46 -2.49 -9.49
N PHE A 77 3.54 -1.99 -10.12
CA PHE A 77 3.97 -2.42 -11.46
C PHE A 77 4.35 -3.89 -11.63
N HIS A 78 4.88 -4.56 -10.60
CA HIS A 78 5.46 -5.89 -10.77
C HIS A 78 4.62 -7.03 -10.18
N GLU A 79 4.47 -8.10 -10.97
CA GLU A 79 3.92 -9.37 -10.53
C GLU A 79 4.90 -10.14 -9.67
N HIS A 80 4.52 -10.35 -8.42
CA HIS A 80 5.21 -11.29 -7.57
C HIS A 80 4.17 -12.09 -6.76
N ARG A 81 4.56 -13.25 -6.22
CA ARG A 81 3.71 -14.12 -5.39
C ARG A 81 2.99 -13.35 -4.28
N ASN A 82 1.82 -13.81 -3.85
CA ASN A 82 1.14 -13.22 -2.69
C ASN A 82 2.02 -13.37 -1.44
N PRO A 83 1.94 -12.45 -0.46
CA PRO A 83 2.58 -12.67 0.83
C PRO A 83 2.00 -13.93 1.49
N ASP A 84 2.80 -14.62 2.31
CA ASP A 84 2.37 -15.87 2.97
C ASP A 84 1.27 -15.63 4.01
N LYS A 85 1.17 -14.40 4.52
CA LYS A 85 0.14 -13.95 5.46
C LYS A 85 -0.49 -12.64 5.01
N PRO A 86 -1.77 -12.42 5.32
CA PRO A 86 -2.45 -11.17 5.01
C PRO A 86 -1.95 -10.05 5.91
N PRO A 87 -1.90 -8.80 5.43
CA PRO A 87 -1.59 -7.68 6.29
C PRO A 87 -2.73 -7.41 7.29
N SER A 88 -2.39 -6.94 8.50
CA SER A 88 -3.36 -6.53 9.52
C SER A 88 -3.92 -5.11 9.31
N TRP A 89 -3.95 -4.65 8.06
CA TRP A 89 -4.41 -3.30 7.72
C TRP A 89 -5.90 -3.15 7.99
N ARG A 90 -6.27 -2.00 8.54
CA ARG A 90 -7.66 -1.57 8.74
C ARG A 90 -8.05 -0.49 7.75
N VAL A 91 -7.09 0.33 7.33
CA VAL A 91 -7.32 1.40 6.37
C VAL A 91 -6.26 1.31 5.28
N LEU A 92 -6.70 1.20 4.04
CA LEU A 92 -5.85 1.39 2.87
C LEU A 92 -6.40 2.60 2.10
N ARG A 93 -5.60 3.66 1.94
CA ARG A 93 -5.91 4.79 1.05
C ARG A 93 -5.00 4.73 -0.15
N VAL A 94 -5.58 4.74 -1.35
CA VAL A 94 -4.82 4.77 -2.59
C VAL A 94 -5.31 5.88 -3.50
N ASP A 95 -4.43 6.82 -3.80
CA ASP A 95 -4.74 7.98 -4.63
C ASP A 95 -3.98 7.89 -5.96
N ASP A 96 -4.62 8.36 -7.04
CA ASP A 96 -4.04 8.39 -8.40
C ASP A 96 -3.72 6.99 -8.98
N CYS A 97 -4.61 6.02 -8.71
CA CYS A 97 -4.50 4.65 -9.25
C CYS A 97 -4.75 4.59 -10.76
N ASN A 98 -3.89 3.84 -11.48
CA ASN A 98 -4.19 3.42 -12.85
C ASN A 98 -4.90 2.05 -12.90
N SER A 99 -5.32 1.65 -14.12
CA SER A 99 -6.02 0.37 -14.35
C SER A 99 -5.27 -0.87 -13.85
N LYS A 100 -3.92 -0.87 -13.91
CA LYS A 100 -3.09 -1.97 -13.44
C LYS A 100 -3.06 -2.04 -11.91
N ASP A 101 -3.04 -0.89 -11.24
CA ASP A 101 -3.03 -0.81 -9.78
C ASP A 101 -4.29 -1.45 -9.17
N TYR A 102 -5.47 -1.19 -9.75
CA TYR A 102 -6.73 -1.80 -9.28
C TYR A 102 -6.70 -3.33 -9.28
N SER A 103 -6.09 -3.96 -10.29
CA SER A 103 -5.99 -5.42 -10.35
C SER A 103 -5.19 -6.00 -9.19
N LYS A 104 -4.14 -5.27 -8.73
CA LYS A 104 -3.27 -5.69 -7.64
C LYS A 104 -3.92 -5.38 -6.29
N ILE A 105 -4.55 -4.22 -6.15
CA ILE A 105 -5.37 -3.88 -4.99
C ILE A 105 -6.46 -4.93 -4.80
N LEU A 106 -7.21 -5.28 -5.85
CA LEU A 106 -8.25 -6.28 -5.78
C LEU A 106 -7.72 -7.65 -5.34
N LYS A 107 -6.55 -8.08 -5.85
CA LYS A 107 -5.90 -9.32 -5.40
C LYS A 107 -5.53 -9.27 -3.91
N MET A 108 -4.97 -8.15 -3.43
CA MET A 108 -4.63 -7.98 -2.02
C MET A 108 -5.87 -7.99 -1.13
N VAL A 109 -6.93 -7.26 -1.50
CA VAL A 109 -8.17 -7.21 -0.73
C VAL A 109 -8.88 -8.56 -0.73
N LYS A 110 -8.90 -9.30 -1.85
CA LYS A 110 -9.41 -10.69 -1.90
C LYS A 110 -8.66 -11.58 -0.91
N PHE A 111 -7.33 -11.49 -0.90
CA PHE A 111 -6.50 -12.24 0.03
C PHE A 111 -6.77 -11.88 1.50
N MET A 112 -6.93 -10.59 1.82
CA MET A 112 -7.33 -10.17 3.17
C MET A 112 -8.70 -10.72 3.58
N LYS A 113 -9.70 -10.68 2.68
CA LYS A 113 -11.03 -11.23 2.93
C LYS A 113 -11.01 -12.73 3.19
N GLU A 114 -10.29 -13.49 2.36
CA GLU A 114 -10.19 -14.95 2.48
C GLU A 114 -9.58 -15.39 3.82
N SER A 115 -8.68 -14.58 4.37
CA SER A 115 -8.06 -14.86 5.67
C SER A 115 -8.94 -14.54 6.88
N GLY A 116 -9.93 -13.66 6.72
CA GLY A 116 -10.78 -13.16 7.79
C GLY A 116 -10.11 -12.21 8.79
N GLU A 117 -8.78 -12.12 8.81
CA GLU A 117 -8.05 -11.25 9.74
C GLU A 117 -8.27 -9.77 9.38
N CYS A 118 -8.76 -8.98 10.35
CA CYS A 118 -9.05 -7.54 10.22
C CYS A 118 -10.08 -7.14 9.15
N TRP A 119 -10.65 -8.08 8.37
CA TRP A 119 -11.57 -7.80 7.29
C TRP A 119 -12.80 -6.99 7.73
N GLU A 120 -13.39 -7.33 8.87
CA GLU A 120 -14.58 -6.62 9.38
C GLU A 120 -14.32 -5.13 9.61
N ALA A 121 -13.15 -4.79 10.11
CA ALA A 121 -12.73 -3.40 10.35
C ALA A 121 -12.08 -2.74 9.12
N PHE A 122 -11.83 -3.50 8.04
CA PHE A 122 -11.13 -3.00 6.85
C PHE A 122 -11.98 -1.99 6.06
N GLN A 123 -11.32 -0.92 5.63
CA GLN A 123 -11.82 0.13 4.76
C GLN A 123 -10.79 0.42 3.66
N LEU A 124 -11.27 0.50 2.41
CA LEU A 124 -10.49 0.93 1.26
C LEU A 124 -10.99 2.30 0.81
N HIS A 125 -10.12 3.30 0.85
CA HIS A 125 -10.36 4.60 0.25
C HIS A 125 -9.62 4.66 -1.08
N ILE A 126 -10.30 4.97 -2.16
CA ILE A 126 -9.64 5.21 -3.45
C ILE A 126 -10.11 6.53 -4.03
N SER A 127 -9.17 7.41 -4.36
CA SER A 127 -9.45 8.56 -5.21
C SER A 127 -8.99 8.26 -6.65
N GLY A 128 -9.91 8.37 -7.61
CA GLY A 128 -9.65 8.06 -9.00
C GLY A 128 -10.90 8.14 -9.88
N TRP A 129 -10.71 8.42 -11.17
CA TRP A 129 -11.82 8.78 -12.06
C TRP A 129 -12.63 7.57 -12.55
N GLN A 130 -12.10 6.35 -12.45
CA GLN A 130 -12.75 5.13 -12.95
C GLN A 130 -12.41 3.90 -12.09
N ILE A 131 -13.05 3.81 -10.93
CA ILE A 131 -12.97 2.60 -10.10
C ILE A 131 -13.68 1.44 -10.82
N PRO A 132 -13.02 0.29 -11.05
CA PRO A 132 -13.63 -0.84 -11.73
C PRO A 132 -14.87 -1.38 -11.02
N GLU A 133 -15.91 -1.73 -11.77
CA GLU A 133 -17.15 -2.30 -11.23
C GLU A 133 -16.93 -3.59 -10.43
N GLU A 134 -15.94 -4.41 -10.83
CA GLU A 134 -15.57 -5.60 -10.05
C GLU A 134 -15.15 -5.22 -8.62
N LEU A 135 -14.35 -4.16 -8.47
CA LEU A 135 -13.86 -3.70 -7.17
C LEU A 135 -15.00 -3.14 -6.32
N LYS A 136 -15.90 -2.36 -6.94
CA LYS A 136 -17.11 -1.84 -6.26
C LYS A 136 -18.02 -2.97 -5.76
N ARG A 137 -18.35 -3.93 -6.63
CA ARG A 137 -19.19 -5.09 -6.27
C ARG A 137 -18.56 -5.94 -5.18
N PHE A 138 -17.25 -6.10 -5.21
CA PHE A 138 -16.54 -6.93 -4.24
C PHE A 138 -16.47 -6.30 -2.84
N LEU A 139 -16.23 -5.00 -2.76
CA LEU A 139 -16.05 -4.29 -1.49
C LEU A 139 -17.35 -3.79 -0.87
N GLY A 140 -18.36 -3.46 -1.68
CA GLY A 140 -19.62 -2.91 -1.19
C GLY A 140 -19.40 -1.70 -0.29
N ASN A 141 -19.85 -1.80 0.96
CA ASN A 141 -19.75 -0.74 1.98
C ASN A 141 -18.33 -0.52 2.54
N LYS A 142 -17.35 -1.37 2.21
CA LYS A 142 -15.94 -1.19 2.62
C LYS A 142 -15.16 -0.27 1.69
N LEU A 143 -15.73 0.10 0.54
CA LEU A 143 -15.12 1.04 -0.39
C LEU A 143 -15.65 2.45 -0.12
N GLN A 144 -14.74 3.39 0.04
CA GLN A 144 -15.01 4.83 0.09
C GLN A 144 -14.29 5.48 -1.10
N TYR A 145 -14.97 6.33 -1.85
CA TYR A 145 -14.42 6.95 -3.06
C TYR A 145 -15.11 8.28 -3.36
#